data_AF-A0A7D5RTX9-F1
#
_entry.id   AF-A0A7D5RTX9-F1
#
_cell.length_a   1.000
_cell.length_b   1.000
_cell.length_c   1.000
_cell.angle_alpha   90.00
_cell.angle_beta   90.00
_cell.angle_gamma   90.00
#
_symmetry.space_group_name_H-M   'P 1'
#
loop_
_entity.id
_entity.type
_entity.pdbx_description
1 polymer ?
#
loop_
_entity_poly.entity_id
_entity_poly.type
_entity_poly.pdbx_seq_one_letter_code
_entity_poly.pdbx_strand_id
1 'polypeptide(L)'
;MIYTTPTKNFFGISLFGDFNDLERLHKVIHHCADGYSENSSARKHLHDFAYEIRHAKQGDRERKILEVNPGDKNTYYGVSFPLPYYILSINLMQNSFATDRRLYQTATIWDLVSDLQETAIGTGSLEFAQCVDYWIFNTLLNQPRIIPGENLMSATRDKDHLTILADYAVYKFISIPAKKRLAQLGSVMNHIHPWTEDSKKAIQELTSKGKPPEEGDHLEFAMLDFKEW
;
A
#
# COMPACT_ATOMS: atom_id res chain seq x y z
N MET A 1 2.93 -14.00 -13.28
CA MET A 1 1.94 -13.89 -12.19
C MET A 1 2.56 -13.19 -11.00
N ILE A 2 1.91 -12.14 -10.50
CA ILE A 2 2.31 -11.48 -9.24
C ILE A 2 1.88 -12.37 -8.08
N TYR A 3 2.72 -12.49 -7.07
CA TYR A 3 2.34 -13.10 -5.80
C TYR A 3 2.96 -12.37 -4.60
N THR A 4 2.37 -12.53 -3.43
CA THR A 4 2.78 -11.89 -2.19
C THR A 4 3.12 -12.93 -1.15
N THR A 5 4.01 -12.56 -0.23
CA THR A 5 4.34 -13.38 0.94
C THR A 5 4.49 -12.48 2.15
N PRO A 6 4.01 -12.87 3.34
CA PRO A 6 4.23 -12.08 4.53
C PRO A 6 5.72 -12.02 4.83
N THR A 7 6.20 -10.84 5.24
CA THR A 7 7.56 -10.70 5.74
C THR A 7 7.64 -11.25 7.17
N LYS A 8 8.86 -11.40 7.69
CA LYS A 8 9.08 -11.91 9.04
C LYS A 8 8.33 -11.07 10.09
N ASN A 9 7.73 -11.75 11.07
CA ASN A 9 6.89 -11.14 12.10
C ASN A 9 5.65 -10.37 11.58
N PHE A 10 5.19 -10.64 10.35
CA PHE A 10 4.05 -9.94 9.73
C PHE A 10 4.21 -8.41 9.70
N PHE A 11 5.45 -7.95 9.57
CA PHE A 11 5.74 -6.51 9.48
C PHE A 11 5.29 -5.92 8.13
N GLY A 12 5.17 -6.75 7.12
CA GLY A 12 4.96 -6.30 5.77
C GLY A 12 4.61 -7.42 4.83
N ILE A 13 4.60 -7.07 3.56
CA ILE A 13 4.35 -7.95 2.44
C ILE A 13 5.50 -7.80 1.46
N SER A 14 6.08 -8.93 1.07
CA SER A 14 6.96 -9.00 -0.09
C SER A 14 6.11 -9.31 -1.31
N LEU A 15 6.19 -8.46 -2.32
CA LEU A 15 5.56 -8.65 -3.62
C LEU A 15 6.61 -9.17 -4.61
N PHE A 16 6.27 -10.21 -5.35
CA PHE A 16 7.10 -10.82 -6.38
C PHE A 16 6.36 -10.92 -7.71
N GLY A 17 7.10 -10.85 -8.81
CA GLY A 17 6.60 -11.10 -10.15
C GLY A 17 7.75 -11.33 -11.13
N ASP A 18 7.45 -11.82 -12.32
CA ASP A 18 8.42 -11.78 -13.40
C ASP A 18 8.58 -10.34 -13.94
N PHE A 19 9.49 -10.15 -14.91
CA PHE A 19 9.71 -8.82 -15.50
C PHE A 19 8.44 -8.21 -16.11
N ASN A 20 7.64 -9.01 -16.83
CA ASN A 20 6.45 -8.54 -17.52
C ASN A 20 5.33 -8.19 -16.53
N ASP A 21 5.20 -8.97 -15.46
CA ASP A 21 4.26 -8.70 -14.37
C ASP A 21 4.54 -7.34 -13.72
N LEU A 22 5.79 -7.12 -13.31
CA LEU A 22 6.19 -5.88 -12.64
C LEU A 22 6.18 -4.68 -13.59
N GLU A 23 6.51 -4.87 -14.86
CA GLU A 23 6.36 -3.84 -15.90
C GLU A 23 4.90 -3.43 -16.09
N ARG A 24 3.99 -4.42 -16.10
CA ARG A 24 2.55 -4.16 -16.20
C ARG A 24 2.04 -3.42 -14.95
N LEU A 25 2.43 -3.89 -13.76
CA LEU A 25 2.07 -3.24 -12.50
C LEU A 25 2.55 -1.79 -12.46
N HIS A 26 3.81 -1.54 -12.83
CA HIS A 26 4.39 -0.19 -12.90
C HIS A 26 3.56 0.75 -13.80
N LYS A 27 3.12 0.28 -14.97
CA LYS A 27 2.26 1.06 -15.88
C LYS A 27 0.88 1.32 -15.31
N VAL A 28 0.30 0.34 -14.64
CA VAL A 28 -1.01 0.49 -13.96
C VAL A 28 -0.89 1.56 -12.87
N ILE A 29 0.14 1.50 -12.02
CA ILE A 29 0.34 2.49 -10.95
C ILE A 29 0.45 3.92 -11.50
N HIS A 30 1.25 4.14 -12.55
CA HIS A 30 1.34 5.47 -13.16
C HIS A 30 0.00 5.96 -13.72
N HIS A 31 -0.74 5.07 -14.37
CA HIS A 31 -2.07 5.42 -14.85
C HIS A 31 -3.02 5.80 -13.71
N CYS A 32 -2.97 5.09 -12.57
CA CYS A 32 -3.72 5.47 -11.36
C CYS A 32 -3.28 6.83 -10.83
N ALA A 33 -1.96 7.08 -10.81
CA ALA A 33 -1.40 8.32 -10.31
C ALA A 33 -1.89 9.53 -11.13
N ASP A 34 -2.12 9.37 -12.42
CA ASP A 34 -2.67 10.41 -13.30
C ASP A 34 -4.15 10.74 -13.01
N GLY A 35 -4.87 9.88 -12.30
CA GLY A 35 -6.22 10.16 -11.78
C GLY A 35 -6.24 11.18 -10.62
N TYR A 36 -5.08 11.58 -10.11
CA TYR A 36 -4.92 12.51 -9.01
C TYR A 36 -4.27 13.83 -9.46
N SER A 37 -4.52 14.93 -8.73
CA SER A 37 -3.92 16.22 -9.04
C SER A 37 -2.40 16.20 -8.86
N GLU A 38 -1.67 16.97 -9.68
CA GLU A 38 -0.20 17.02 -9.72
C GLU A 38 0.47 17.14 -8.35
N ASN A 39 -0.07 17.99 -7.47
CA ASN A 39 0.50 18.25 -6.15
C ASN A 39 -0.16 17.46 -5.01
N SER A 40 -0.99 16.45 -5.32
CA SER A 40 -1.61 15.67 -4.24
C SER A 40 -0.66 14.65 -3.64
N SER A 41 -0.75 14.48 -2.32
CA SER A 41 0.02 13.48 -1.61
C SER A 41 -0.25 12.05 -2.12
N ALA A 42 -1.49 11.77 -2.55
CA ALA A 42 -1.89 10.48 -3.13
C ALA A 42 -1.13 10.17 -4.43
N ARG A 43 -0.93 11.19 -5.29
CA ARG A 43 -0.13 11.03 -6.52
C ARG A 43 1.33 10.73 -6.19
N LYS A 44 1.90 11.46 -5.21
CA LYS A 44 3.28 11.23 -4.73
C LYS A 44 3.45 9.81 -4.19
N HIS A 45 2.56 9.36 -3.31
CA HIS A 45 2.56 7.99 -2.75
C HIS A 45 2.56 6.92 -3.85
N LEU A 46 1.71 7.07 -4.87
CA LEU A 46 1.68 6.13 -5.99
C LEU A 46 2.97 6.17 -6.83
N HIS A 47 3.57 7.34 -7.03
CA HIS A 47 4.87 7.43 -7.71
C HIS A 47 6.00 6.79 -6.89
N ASP A 48 6.01 6.96 -5.58
CA ASP A 48 6.99 6.31 -4.69
C ASP A 48 6.80 4.78 -4.70
N PHE A 49 5.55 4.31 -4.73
CA PHE A 49 5.24 2.89 -4.93
C PHE A 49 5.72 2.39 -6.31
N ALA A 50 5.45 3.14 -7.38
CA ALA A 50 5.93 2.80 -8.73
C ALA A 50 7.46 2.75 -8.79
N TYR A 51 8.14 3.66 -8.10
CA TYR A 51 9.60 3.70 -8.03
C TYR A 51 10.17 2.40 -7.45
N GLU A 52 9.58 1.88 -6.37
CA GLU A 52 10.00 0.61 -5.78
C GLU A 52 9.73 -0.59 -6.70
N ILE A 53 8.58 -0.62 -7.39
CA ILE A 53 8.30 -1.64 -8.40
C ILE A 53 9.30 -1.58 -9.57
N ARG A 54 9.72 -0.37 -9.97
CA ARG A 54 10.73 -0.16 -11.01
C ARG A 54 12.09 -0.74 -10.61
N HIS A 55 12.53 -0.48 -9.39
CA HIS A 55 13.79 -1.03 -8.89
C HIS A 55 13.73 -2.54 -8.70
N ALA A 56 12.57 -3.08 -8.29
CA ALA A 56 12.36 -4.52 -8.24
C ALA A 56 12.57 -5.17 -9.62
N LYS A 57 11.86 -4.73 -10.66
CA LYS A 57 12.01 -5.30 -12.01
C LYS A 57 13.41 -5.10 -12.62
N GLN A 58 14.16 -4.10 -12.18
CA GLN A 58 15.55 -3.85 -12.59
C GLN A 58 16.54 -4.82 -11.91
N GLY A 59 16.10 -5.54 -10.89
CA GLY A 59 16.93 -6.45 -10.10
C GLY A 59 17.71 -5.77 -8.97
N ASP A 60 17.38 -4.51 -8.64
CA ASP A 60 18.05 -3.72 -7.60
C ASP A 60 17.52 -4.04 -6.17
N ARG A 61 16.52 -4.92 -6.08
CA ARG A 61 15.85 -5.32 -4.83
C ARG A 61 16.03 -6.83 -4.59
N GLU A 62 14.94 -7.57 -4.43
CA GLU A 62 14.98 -9.01 -4.18
C GLU A 62 14.91 -9.80 -5.48
N ARG A 63 15.58 -10.95 -5.52
CA ARG A 63 15.55 -11.88 -6.65
C ARG A 63 15.40 -13.32 -6.15
N LYS A 64 14.46 -14.06 -6.72
CA LYS A 64 14.22 -15.48 -6.46
C LYS A 64 14.24 -16.25 -7.77
N ILE A 65 14.82 -17.45 -7.75
CA ILE A 65 14.70 -18.39 -8.86
C ILE A 65 13.67 -19.43 -8.43
N LEU A 66 12.55 -19.48 -9.13
CA LEU A 66 11.50 -20.46 -8.90
C LEU A 66 11.57 -21.51 -9.99
N GLU A 67 11.58 -22.77 -9.59
CA GLU A 67 11.50 -23.91 -10.49
C GLU A 67 10.05 -24.40 -10.48
N VAL A 68 9.30 -24.06 -11.53
CA VAL A 68 7.88 -24.42 -11.65
C VAL A 68 7.75 -25.85 -12.16
N ASN A 69 8.65 -26.26 -13.05
CA ASN A 69 8.81 -27.63 -13.54
C ASN A 69 10.28 -28.03 -13.50
N PRO A 70 10.63 -29.32 -13.38
CA PRO A 70 12.02 -29.78 -13.45
C PRO A 70 12.73 -29.23 -14.70
N GLY A 71 13.73 -28.37 -14.49
CA GLY A 71 14.50 -27.72 -15.56
C GLY A 71 13.95 -26.37 -16.06
N ASP A 72 12.75 -25.94 -15.66
CA ASP A 72 12.16 -24.65 -16.02
C ASP A 72 12.31 -23.65 -14.86
N LYS A 73 13.39 -22.86 -14.94
CA LYS A 73 13.78 -21.88 -13.93
C LYS A 73 13.36 -20.48 -14.36
N ASN A 74 12.36 -19.94 -13.68
CA ASN A 74 11.94 -18.56 -13.88
C ASN A 74 12.54 -17.66 -12.81
N THR A 75 13.06 -16.51 -13.24
CA THR A 75 13.54 -15.48 -12.32
C THR A 75 12.37 -14.58 -11.94
N TYR A 76 12.09 -14.53 -10.65
CA TYR A 76 11.17 -13.60 -10.04
C TYR A 76 11.95 -12.50 -9.35
N TYR A 77 11.42 -11.29 -9.46
CA TYR A 77 11.93 -10.10 -8.81
C TYR A 77 10.93 -9.64 -7.78
N GLY A 78 11.39 -9.03 -6.69
CA GLY A 78 10.49 -8.59 -5.64
C GLY A 78 10.98 -7.44 -4.80
N VAL A 79 10.06 -6.92 -4.01
CA VAL A 79 10.27 -5.81 -3.08
C VAL A 79 9.32 -5.96 -1.90
N SER A 80 9.80 -5.57 -0.72
CA SER A 80 9.06 -5.67 0.54
C SER A 80 8.55 -4.30 0.99
N PHE A 81 7.29 -4.25 1.43
CA PHE A 81 6.63 -3.04 1.89
C PHE A 81 6.06 -3.24 3.30
N PRO A 82 6.06 -2.19 4.17
CA PRO A 82 5.23 -2.21 5.37
C PRO A 82 3.77 -2.46 5.01
N LEU A 83 3.07 -3.29 5.78
CA LEU A 83 1.71 -3.69 5.43
C LEU A 83 0.75 -2.49 5.28
N PRO A 84 0.74 -1.48 6.18
CA PRO A 84 -0.12 -0.30 6.00
C PRO A 84 0.15 0.45 4.70
N TYR A 85 1.42 0.55 4.29
CA TYR A 85 1.83 1.21 3.05
C TYR A 85 1.30 0.46 1.83
N TYR A 86 1.47 -0.86 1.81
CA TYR A 86 1.00 -1.72 0.71
C TYR A 86 -0.53 -1.67 0.57
N ILE A 87 -1.26 -1.78 1.67
CA ILE A 87 -2.72 -1.69 1.71
C ILE A 87 -3.19 -0.32 1.21
N LEU A 88 -2.54 0.77 1.62
CA LEU A 88 -2.92 2.09 1.13
C LEU A 88 -2.67 2.23 -0.38
N SER A 89 -1.53 1.74 -0.89
CA SER A 89 -1.25 1.76 -2.32
C SER A 89 -2.34 1.07 -3.13
N ILE A 90 -2.80 -0.12 -2.70
CA ILE A 90 -3.91 -0.84 -3.34
C ILE A 90 -5.20 0.00 -3.31
N ASN A 91 -5.53 0.58 -2.16
CA ASN A 91 -6.74 1.40 -2.01
C ASN A 91 -6.72 2.66 -2.88
N LEU A 92 -5.57 3.35 -2.96
CA LEU A 92 -5.41 4.51 -3.85
C LEU A 92 -5.55 4.11 -5.33
N MET A 93 -4.94 2.99 -5.73
CA MET A 93 -5.12 2.48 -7.08
C MET A 93 -6.61 2.21 -7.36
N GLN A 94 -7.30 1.47 -6.50
CA GLN A 94 -8.73 1.18 -6.64
C GLN A 94 -9.59 2.45 -6.75
N ASN A 95 -9.32 3.46 -5.92
CA ASN A 95 -10.04 4.73 -5.96
C ASN A 95 -9.86 5.49 -7.29
N SER A 96 -8.68 5.42 -7.90
CA SER A 96 -8.46 5.99 -9.23
C SER A 96 -9.30 5.31 -10.32
N PHE A 97 -9.72 4.05 -10.15
CA PHE A 97 -10.58 3.36 -11.11
C PHE A 97 -12.06 3.63 -10.94
N ALA A 98 -12.49 4.14 -9.78
CA ALA A 98 -13.86 4.63 -9.66
C ALA A 98 -14.16 5.72 -10.72
N THR A 99 -13.11 6.37 -11.24
CA THR A 99 -13.19 7.40 -12.29
C THR A 99 -12.77 6.93 -13.71
N ASP A 100 -12.10 5.78 -13.91
CA ASP A 100 -11.69 5.26 -15.23
C ASP A 100 -12.06 3.76 -15.42
N ARG A 101 -12.71 3.41 -16.53
CA ARG A 101 -13.38 2.09 -16.78
C ARG A 101 -12.57 1.09 -17.62
N ARG A 102 -11.25 1.22 -17.72
CA ARG A 102 -10.43 0.30 -18.54
C ARG A 102 -10.25 -1.07 -17.88
N LEU A 103 -10.83 -2.11 -18.48
CA LEU A 103 -10.90 -3.50 -17.99
C LEU A 103 -9.54 -4.17 -17.67
N TYR A 104 -8.47 -3.86 -18.42
CA TYR A 104 -7.18 -4.52 -18.23
C TYR A 104 -6.42 -4.05 -16.99
N GLN A 105 -6.65 -2.82 -16.56
CA GLN A 105 -5.99 -2.23 -15.41
C GLN A 105 -6.70 -2.65 -14.11
N THR A 106 -8.03 -2.81 -14.17
CA THR A 106 -8.79 -3.39 -13.06
C THR A 106 -8.35 -4.82 -12.76
N ALA A 107 -8.02 -5.62 -13.78
CA ALA A 107 -7.55 -7.00 -13.57
C ALA A 107 -6.28 -7.06 -12.72
N THR A 108 -5.27 -6.22 -13.01
CA THR A 108 -4.00 -6.23 -12.26
C THR A 108 -4.19 -5.88 -10.78
N ILE A 109 -5.12 -4.99 -10.46
CA ILE A 109 -5.40 -4.62 -9.06
C ILE A 109 -6.16 -5.72 -8.36
N TRP A 110 -7.12 -6.34 -9.05
CA TRP A 110 -7.81 -7.50 -8.52
C TRP A 110 -6.84 -8.66 -8.27
N ASP A 111 -5.84 -8.86 -9.15
CA ASP A 111 -4.77 -9.83 -8.91
C ASP A 111 -4.02 -9.51 -7.60
N LEU A 112 -3.63 -8.26 -7.36
CA LEU A 112 -2.97 -7.85 -6.10
C LEU A 112 -3.85 -8.05 -4.86
N VAL A 113 -5.14 -7.74 -4.99
CA VAL A 113 -6.13 -7.86 -3.90
C VAL A 113 -6.33 -9.32 -3.55
N SER A 114 -6.64 -10.16 -4.54
CA SER A 114 -6.88 -11.59 -4.37
C SER A 114 -5.64 -12.26 -3.80
N ASP A 115 -4.46 -11.95 -4.32
CA ASP A 115 -3.23 -12.55 -3.84
C ASP A 115 -2.85 -12.10 -2.42
N LEU A 116 -3.12 -10.83 -2.05
CA LEU A 116 -2.96 -10.38 -0.66
C LEU A 116 -3.92 -11.12 0.29
N GLN A 117 -5.17 -11.37 -0.13
CA GLN A 117 -6.14 -12.12 0.65
C GLN A 117 -5.76 -13.59 0.80
N GLU A 118 -5.36 -14.24 -0.30
CA GLU A 118 -4.86 -15.62 -0.28
C GLU A 118 -3.64 -15.75 0.61
N THR A 119 -2.70 -14.81 0.51
CA THR A 119 -1.54 -14.71 1.39
C THR A 119 -1.97 -14.58 2.83
N ALA A 120 -2.95 -13.71 3.12
CA ALA A 120 -3.42 -13.48 4.48
C ALA A 120 -4.07 -14.72 5.10
N ILE A 121 -4.91 -15.42 4.34
CA ILE A 121 -5.51 -16.69 4.73
C ILE A 121 -4.43 -17.76 4.94
N GLY A 122 -3.46 -17.84 4.03
CA GLY A 122 -2.36 -18.80 4.05
C GLY A 122 -1.44 -18.66 5.26
N THR A 123 -1.43 -17.49 5.92
CA THR A 123 -0.66 -17.30 7.17
C THR A 123 -1.21 -18.09 8.35
N GLY A 124 -2.49 -18.47 8.32
CA GLY A 124 -3.19 -19.06 9.47
C GLY A 124 -3.47 -18.08 10.62
N SER A 125 -3.14 -16.79 10.48
CA SER A 125 -3.52 -15.76 11.46
C SER A 125 -4.87 -15.15 11.11
N LEU A 126 -5.84 -15.38 12.00
CA LEU A 126 -7.16 -14.78 11.91
C LEU A 126 -7.09 -13.25 11.99
N GLU A 127 -6.22 -12.70 12.86
CA GLU A 127 -6.04 -11.26 13.04
C GLU A 127 -5.51 -10.60 11.77
N PHE A 128 -4.56 -11.26 11.09
CA PHE A 128 -4.00 -10.77 9.83
C PHE A 128 -5.05 -10.77 8.72
N ALA A 129 -5.76 -11.88 8.55
CA ALA A 129 -6.82 -12.03 7.55
C ALA A 129 -7.96 -11.03 7.77
N GLN A 130 -8.45 -10.89 9.01
CA GLN A 130 -9.50 -9.93 9.35
C GLN A 130 -9.07 -8.48 9.09
N CYS A 131 -7.81 -8.14 9.35
CA CYS A 131 -7.30 -6.82 9.07
C CYS A 131 -7.24 -6.55 7.56
N VAL A 132 -6.67 -7.47 6.79
CA VAL A 132 -6.59 -7.38 5.33
C VAL A 132 -7.99 -7.27 4.73
N ASP A 133 -8.93 -8.12 5.10
CA ASP A 133 -10.31 -8.08 4.61
C ASP A 133 -11.00 -6.77 4.98
N TYR A 134 -10.89 -6.33 6.24
CA TYR A 134 -11.49 -5.05 6.65
C TYR A 134 -10.98 -3.88 5.80
N TRP A 135 -9.68 -3.84 5.52
CA TRP A 135 -9.03 -2.73 4.80
C TRP A 135 -8.99 -2.85 3.29
N ILE A 136 -9.39 -3.99 2.75
CA ILE A 136 -9.69 -4.11 1.33
C ILE A 136 -11.16 -3.74 1.13
N PHE A 137 -12.09 -4.23 1.95
CA PHE A 137 -13.52 -4.07 1.71
C PHE A 137 -14.14 -2.79 2.28
N ASN A 138 -13.73 -2.30 3.45
CA ASN A 138 -14.38 -1.12 4.04
C ASN A 138 -13.92 0.20 3.39
N THR A 139 -12.68 0.28 2.93
CA THR A 139 -12.20 1.43 2.13
C THR A 139 -12.78 1.42 0.71
N LEU A 140 -13.10 0.26 0.13
CA LEU A 140 -13.81 0.16 -1.15
C LEU A 140 -15.27 0.65 -1.08
N LEU A 141 -15.97 0.36 0.03
CA LEU A 141 -17.41 0.57 0.13
C LEU A 141 -17.83 1.87 0.82
N ASN A 142 -16.97 2.44 1.69
CA ASN A 142 -17.30 3.64 2.48
C ASN A 142 -16.62 4.93 2.00
N GLN A 143 -15.99 4.94 0.82
CA GLN A 143 -15.70 6.23 0.18
C GLN A 143 -17.06 6.87 -0.14
N PRO A 144 -17.38 8.06 0.40
CA PRO A 144 -18.52 8.79 -0.10
C PRO A 144 -18.32 8.91 -1.61
N ARG A 145 -19.24 8.33 -2.39
CA ARG A 145 -19.26 8.52 -3.85
C ARG A 145 -19.07 10.02 -4.05
N ILE A 146 -18.00 10.42 -4.72
CA ILE A 146 -17.82 11.82 -5.13
C ILE A 146 -19.09 12.17 -5.89
N ILE A 147 -20.00 12.90 -5.24
CA ILE A 147 -21.29 13.25 -5.83
C ILE A 147 -20.94 14.23 -6.95
N PRO A 148 -21.29 13.95 -8.21
CA PRO A 148 -21.02 14.87 -9.30
C PRO A 148 -21.71 16.20 -8.99
N GLY A 149 -20.94 17.24 -8.65
CA GLY A 149 -21.45 18.57 -8.33
C GLY A 149 -20.97 19.17 -7.01
N GLU A 150 -20.40 18.39 -6.09
CA GLU A 150 -19.65 18.97 -4.97
C GLU A 150 -18.27 19.43 -5.46
N ASN A 151 -17.93 20.69 -5.17
CA ASN A 151 -16.73 21.34 -5.66
C ASN A 151 -15.50 20.43 -5.46
N LEU A 152 -14.82 20.10 -6.56
CA LEU A 152 -13.55 19.36 -6.56
C LEU A 152 -12.57 19.94 -5.51
N MET A 153 -12.65 21.25 -5.25
CA MET A 153 -11.85 22.01 -4.28
C MET A 153 -12.06 21.64 -2.80
N SER A 154 -13.22 21.14 -2.37
CA SER A 154 -13.42 20.66 -0.99
C SER A 154 -12.93 19.21 -0.82
N ALA A 155 -13.10 18.38 -1.86
CA ALA A 155 -12.56 17.02 -1.89
C ALA A 155 -11.04 16.97 -2.12
N THR A 156 -10.43 17.99 -2.73
CA THR A 156 -8.97 18.09 -2.90
C THR A 156 -8.23 18.52 -1.65
N ARG A 157 -8.89 19.24 -0.71
CA ARG A 157 -8.29 19.54 0.61
C ARG A 157 -8.17 18.30 1.50
N ASP A 158 -9.00 17.28 1.27
CA ASP A 158 -9.01 16.04 2.06
C ASP A 158 -8.04 14.96 1.58
N LYS A 159 -7.49 15.07 0.37
CA LYS A 159 -6.61 14.02 -0.21
C LYS A 159 -5.20 14.02 0.38
N ASP A 160 -4.71 15.15 0.86
CA ASP A 160 -3.39 15.25 1.49
C ASP A 160 -3.31 14.53 2.85
N HIS A 161 -4.46 14.32 3.51
CA HIS A 161 -4.52 13.60 4.77
C HIS A 161 -4.23 12.11 4.63
N LEU A 162 -4.52 11.48 3.49
CA LEU A 162 -4.37 10.04 3.35
C LEU A 162 -2.90 9.59 3.43
N THR A 163 -1.98 10.33 2.80
CA THR A 163 -0.54 10.03 2.87
C THR A 163 0.01 10.33 4.26
N ILE A 164 -0.41 11.43 4.88
CA ILE A 164 -0.05 11.75 6.28
C ILE A 164 -0.52 10.65 7.23
N LEU A 165 -1.73 10.14 7.04
CA LEU A 165 -2.28 9.03 7.83
C LEU A 165 -1.56 7.71 7.52
N ALA A 166 -1.12 7.49 6.28
CA ALA A 166 -0.27 6.37 5.90
C ALA A 166 1.06 6.40 6.64
N ASP A 167 1.76 7.53 6.53
CA ASP A 167 3.07 7.73 7.13
C ASP A 167 2.97 7.61 8.65
N TYR A 168 1.92 8.17 9.23
CA TYR A 168 1.63 8.02 10.65
C TYR A 168 1.40 6.58 11.05
N ALA A 169 0.60 5.83 10.29
CA ALA A 169 0.33 4.44 10.60
C ALA A 169 1.55 3.55 10.39
N VAL A 170 2.33 3.77 9.33
CA VAL A 170 3.62 3.12 9.11
C VAL A 170 4.56 3.42 10.27
N TYR A 171 4.69 4.68 10.66
CA TYR A 171 5.49 5.11 11.81
C TYR A 171 5.05 4.44 13.12
N LYS A 172 3.75 4.45 13.42
CA LYS A 172 3.18 3.79 14.60
C LYS A 172 3.43 2.29 14.55
N PHE A 173 3.24 1.68 13.38
CA PHE A 173 3.42 0.24 13.20
C PHE A 173 4.88 -0.18 13.42
N ILE A 174 5.83 0.57 12.86
CA ILE A 174 7.27 0.37 13.04
C ILE A 174 7.64 0.49 14.52
N SER A 175 7.08 1.48 15.21
CA SER A 175 7.34 1.78 16.62
C SER A 175 6.84 0.69 17.58
N ILE A 176 5.95 -0.20 17.14
CA ILE A 176 5.43 -1.30 17.97
C ILE A 176 6.45 -2.45 17.99
N PRO A 177 6.77 -3.04 19.17
CA PRO A 177 7.65 -4.20 19.25
C PRO A 177 7.15 -5.35 18.36
N ALA A 178 8.04 -5.99 17.61
CA ALA A 178 7.69 -7.00 16.59
C ALA A 178 6.65 -8.05 17.06
N LYS A 179 6.81 -8.57 18.29
CA LYS A 179 5.89 -9.58 18.87
C LYS A 179 4.46 -9.08 19.12
N LYS A 180 4.25 -7.76 19.13
CA LYS A 180 2.95 -7.12 19.39
C LYS A 180 2.33 -6.49 18.14
N ARG A 181 3.07 -6.41 17.03
CA ARG A 181 2.64 -5.71 15.81
C ARG A 181 1.31 -6.25 15.27
N LEU A 182 1.22 -7.56 15.11
CA LEU A 182 0.01 -8.20 14.58
C LEU A 182 -1.22 -7.96 15.45
N ALA A 183 -1.08 -8.11 16.77
CA ALA A 183 -2.16 -7.85 17.73
C ALA A 183 -2.62 -6.39 17.77
N GLN A 184 -1.73 -5.45 17.41
CA GLN A 184 -2.01 -4.01 17.37
C GLN A 184 -2.30 -3.48 15.97
N LEU A 185 -2.19 -4.32 14.93
CA LEU A 185 -2.35 -3.91 13.55
C LEU A 185 -3.74 -3.31 13.30
N GLY A 186 -4.81 -3.95 13.78
CA GLY A 186 -6.16 -3.40 13.67
C GLY A 186 -6.30 -2.02 14.33
N SER A 187 -5.67 -1.81 15.48
CA SER A 187 -5.66 -0.49 16.15
C SER A 187 -4.89 0.54 15.34
N VAL A 188 -3.70 0.22 14.82
CA VAL A 188 -2.93 1.13 13.97
C VAL A 188 -3.72 1.51 12.73
N MET A 189 -4.31 0.51 12.08
CA MET A 189 -5.05 0.75 10.86
C MET A 189 -6.32 1.57 11.12
N ASN A 190 -7.03 1.42 12.24
CA ASN A 190 -8.18 2.28 12.60
C ASN A 190 -7.86 3.79 12.60
N HIS A 191 -6.60 4.17 12.82
CA HIS A 191 -6.15 5.56 12.73
C HIS A 191 -5.97 6.06 11.29
N ILE A 192 -6.00 5.18 10.28
CA ILE A 192 -5.92 5.53 8.85
C ILE A 192 -7.31 5.83 8.26
N HIS A 193 -8.40 5.50 8.96
CA HIS A 193 -9.73 5.63 8.38
C HIS A 193 -10.13 7.12 8.43
N PRO A 194 -10.21 7.84 7.29
CA PRO A 194 -10.22 9.31 7.23
C PRO A 194 -11.37 10.01 7.97
N TRP A 195 -12.32 9.24 8.50
CA TRP A 195 -13.53 9.69 9.16
C TRP A 195 -13.64 9.30 10.65
N THR A 196 -12.61 8.69 11.25
CA THR A 196 -12.63 8.40 12.69
C THR A 196 -12.16 9.59 13.51
N GLU A 197 -12.68 9.72 14.73
CA GLU A 197 -12.17 10.70 15.70
C GLU A 197 -10.68 10.49 16.00
N ASP A 198 -10.19 9.25 15.88
CA ASP A 198 -8.79 8.90 16.06
C ASP A 198 -7.89 9.42 14.94
N SER A 199 -8.36 9.40 13.68
CA SER A 199 -7.65 10.02 12.56
C SER A 199 -7.58 11.54 12.68
N LYS A 200 -8.67 12.19 13.13
CA LYS A 200 -8.67 13.64 13.39
C LYS A 200 -7.66 14.02 14.48
N LYS A 201 -7.60 13.23 15.56
CA LYS A 201 -6.60 13.41 16.63
C LYS A 201 -5.18 13.18 16.13
N ALA A 202 -4.94 12.15 15.31
CA ALA A 202 -3.62 11.89 14.73
C ALA A 202 -3.14 13.06 13.86
N ILE A 203 -4.01 13.61 13.01
CA ILE A 203 -3.72 14.79 12.20
C ILE A 203 -3.42 16.01 13.09
N GLN A 204 -4.20 16.24 14.14
CA GLN A 204 -3.95 17.31 15.12
C GLN A 204 -2.62 17.12 15.87
N GLU A 205 -2.28 15.90 16.28
CA GLU A 205 -1.00 15.58 16.93
C GLU A 205 0.20 15.85 16.02
N LEU A 206 0.09 15.54 14.73
CA LEU A 206 1.14 15.81 13.75
C LEU A 206 1.28 17.31 13.45
N THR A 207 0.14 17.99 13.28
CA THR A 207 0.10 19.42 12.99
C THR A 207 0.59 20.27 14.17
N SER A 208 0.29 19.86 15.41
CA SER A 208 0.68 20.58 16.64
C SER A 208 2.16 20.42 17.00
N LYS A 209 2.84 19.37 16.54
CA LYS A 209 4.28 19.16 16.78
C LYS A 209 5.19 19.99 15.87
N GLY A 210 4.64 20.85 15.00
CA GLY A 210 5.40 21.83 14.24
C GLY A 210 6.35 21.26 13.17
N LYS A 211 6.36 19.94 12.99
CA LYS A 211 6.96 19.27 11.85
C LYS A 211 5.83 18.54 11.12
N PRO A 212 5.30 19.07 10.00
CA PRO A 212 4.97 18.11 8.94
C PRO A 212 6.26 17.28 8.74
N PRO A 213 6.18 15.94 8.73
CA PRO A 213 7.34 15.14 8.38
C PRO A 213 7.92 15.70 7.08
N GLU A 214 9.23 15.99 7.05
CA GLU A 214 9.84 16.50 5.82
C GLU A 214 9.51 15.51 4.69
N GLU A 215 8.96 16.07 3.62
CA GLU A 215 8.29 15.39 2.52
C GLU A 215 9.24 14.44 1.76
N GLY A 216 9.51 13.24 2.25
CA GLY A 216 10.24 12.21 1.48
C GLY A 216 11.09 11.23 2.28
N ASP A 217 11.42 11.49 3.54
CA ASP A 217 12.46 10.71 4.24
C ASP A 217 11.98 9.40 4.88
N HIS A 218 10.67 9.20 5.07
CA HIS A 218 10.19 8.07 5.88
C HIS A 218 10.17 6.72 5.14
N LEU A 219 10.02 6.72 3.81
CA LEU A 219 10.11 5.48 3.03
C LEU A 219 11.56 4.98 2.97
N GLU A 220 12.54 5.86 2.77
CA GLU A 220 13.95 5.46 2.85
C GLU A 220 14.30 4.92 4.24
N PHE A 221 13.86 5.56 5.32
CA PHE A 221 14.09 5.05 6.68
C PHE A 221 13.38 3.71 6.96
N ALA A 222 12.14 3.54 6.52
CA ALA A 222 11.42 2.27 6.70
C ALA A 222 11.99 1.14 5.84
N MET A 223 12.52 1.45 4.65
CA MET A 223 13.05 0.46 3.70
C MET A 223 14.52 0.09 3.95
N LEU A 224 15.34 1.00 4.50
CA LEU A 224 16.74 0.73 4.84
C LEU A 224 16.89 -0.30 5.97
N ASP A 225 15.93 -0.37 6.90
CA ASP A 225 15.96 -1.33 8.02
C ASP A 225 15.41 -2.72 7.65
N PHE A 226 14.71 -2.92 6.52
CA PHE A 226 14.12 -4.24 6.19
C PHE A 226 15.13 -5.40 6.11
N LYS A 227 16.43 -5.11 5.89
CA LYS A 227 17.48 -6.13 5.79
C LYS A 227 17.90 -6.74 7.13
N GLU A 228 17.53 -6.13 8.27
CA GLU A 228 17.94 -6.61 9.60
C GLU A 228 16.81 -7.30 10.43
N TRP A 229 15.58 -7.39 9.93
CA TRP A 229 14.42 -7.89 10.72
C TRP A 229 13.78 -9.20 10.26
#